data_AF-A0A8B8G2A3-F1
#
_entry.id   AF-A0A8B8G2A3-F1
#
_cell.length_a   1.000
_cell.length_b   1.000
_cell.length_c   1.000
_cell.angle_alpha   90.00
_cell.angle_beta   90.00
_cell.angle_gamma   90.00
#
_symmetry.space_group_name_H-M   'P 1'
#
loop_
_entity.id
_entity.type
_entity.pdbx_description
1 polymer ?
#
loop_
_entity_poly.entity_id
_entity_poly.type
_entity_poly.pdbx_seq_one_letter_code
_entity_poly.pdbx_strand_id
1 'polypeptide(L)'
;MWSVKNHHFTWICAERFLEPIFLPQKLNSDDAVSIEKRISIMAEPNLGPNLTFIRSNFRFLPVKITKLESSGLTLFESINVVNYTRETLKMANEKVGKEIYDKFQNVIEKNKEFKTLVQISKIHSSEVDTMEGIEEDLKVKDLAFIKYAFINNIS
;
A
#
# COMPACT_ATOMS: atom_id res chain seq x y z
N MET A 1 -15.45 -10.37 11.93
CA MET A 1 -15.65 -9.46 10.79
C MET A 1 -15.68 -7.98 11.27
N TRP A 2 -14.59 -7.50 11.89
CA TRP A 2 -14.56 -6.21 12.62
C TRP A 2 -13.20 -5.48 12.55
N SER A 3 -12.44 -5.64 11.46
CA SER A 3 -11.10 -5.01 11.32
C SER A 3 -11.00 -4.05 10.13
N VAL A 4 -11.58 -4.39 8.98
CA VAL A 4 -11.41 -3.62 7.73
C VAL A 4 -12.09 -2.24 7.76
N LYS A 5 -13.21 -2.09 8.49
CA LYS A 5 -13.92 -0.80 8.55
C LYS A 5 -13.12 0.28 9.29
N ASN A 6 -12.36 -0.06 10.34
CA ASN A 6 -11.65 0.93 11.14
C ASN A 6 -10.46 1.57 10.42
N HIS A 7 -9.76 0.83 9.54
CA HIS A 7 -8.66 1.39 8.75
C HIS A 7 -9.14 2.35 7.67
N HIS A 8 -10.26 2.06 7.02
CA HIS A 8 -10.83 2.96 6.00
C HIS A 8 -11.30 4.29 6.61
N PHE A 9 -11.79 4.28 7.86
CA PHE A 9 -12.14 5.48 8.60
C PHE A 9 -10.91 6.30 9.04
N THR A 10 -9.81 5.67 9.48
CA THR A 10 -8.60 6.41 9.88
C THR A 10 -7.91 7.10 8.71
N TRP A 11 -7.90 6.48 7.51
CA TRP A 11 -7.33 7.11 6.31
C TRP A 11 -8.18 8.25 5.75
N ILE A 12 -9.52 8.11 5.70
CA ILE A 12 -10.41 9.22 5.32
C ILE A 12 -10.25 10.38 6.29
N CYS A 13 -10.10 10.10 7.59
CA CYS A 13 -9.80 11.14 8.58
C CYS A 13 -8.45 11.82 8.30
N ALA A 14 -7.39 11.07 7.95
CA ALA A 14 -6.09 11.64 7.60
C ALA A 14 -6.12 12.48 6.30
N GLU A 15 -6.81 12.03 5.26
CA GLU A 15 -6.98 12.80 4.01
C GLU A 15 -7.79 14.08 4.27
N ARG A 16 -8.79 14.02 5.15
CA ARG A 16 -9.58 15.19 5.59
C ARG A 16 -8.84 16.12 6.53
N PHE A 17 -7.81 15.66 7.23
CA PHE A 17 -6.88 16.52 7.98
C PHE A 17 -5.96 17.33 7.05
N LEU A 18 -5.78 16.91 5.79
CA LEU A 18 -4.95 17.60 4.81
C LEU A 18 -5.71 18.67 4.01
N GLU A 19 -7.05 18.60 3.94
CA GLU A 19 -7.85 19.60 3.22
C GLU A 19 -7.87 21.02 3.85
N PRO A 20 -7.85 21.21 5.19
CA PRO A 20 -7.93 22.54 5.78
C PRO A 20 -6.55 23.12 6.16
N ILE A 21 -5.47 22.83 5.43
CA ILE A 21 -4.17 23.48 5.67
C ILE A 21 -4.21 24.98 5.31
N PHE A 22 -5.24 25.44 4.60
CA PHE A 22 -5.28 26.78 4.01
C PHE A 22 -6.23 27.81 4.65
N LEU A 23 -6.67 27.59 5.89
CA LEU A 23 -7.34 28.64 6.66
C LEU A 23 -6.71 28.76 8.05
N PRO A 24 -5.66 29.58 8.22
CA PRO A 24 -5.40 30.20 9.51
C PRO A 24 -6.53 31.22 9.73
N GLN A 25 -7.73 30.72 10.09
CA GLN A 25 -8.56 31.52 10.98
C GLN A 25 -7.68 31.81 12.20
N LYS A 26 -7.74 33.03 12.73
CA LYS A 26 -6.97 33.49 13.89
C LYS A 26 -7.25 32.58 15.09
N LEU A 27 -6.56 31.45 15.15
CA LEU A 27 -6.60 30.54 16.27
C LEU A 27 -5.76 31.18 17.38
N ASN A 28 -6.36 31.37 18.55
CA ASN A 28 -5.65 31.88 19.71
C ASN A 28 -4.99 30.70 20.42
N SER A 29 -3.67 30.77 20.60
CA SER A 29 -2.89 29.74 21.30
C SER A 29 -3.39 29.49 22.73
N ASP A 30 -3.97 30.53 23.35
CA ASP A 30 -4.35 30.51 24.75
C ASP A 30 -5.70 29.84 24.99
N ASP A 31 -6.48 29.61 23.93
CA ASP A 31 -7.81 29.00 24.02
C ASP A 31 -7.73 27.51 24.40
N ALA A 32 -6.68 26.81 23.95
CA ALA A 32 -6.41 25.42 24.30
C ALA A 32 -4.99 24.98 23.94
N VAL A 33 -4.42 24.07 24.73
CA VAL A 33 -3.13 23.40 24.44
C VAL A 33 -3.12 22.70 23.07
N SER A 34 -4.27 22.18 22.63
CA SER A 34 -4.40 21.57 21.30
C SER A 34 -4.28 22.59 20.15
N ILE A 35 -4.67 23.84 20.39
CA ILE A 35 -4.56 24.94 19.43
C ILE A 35 -3.13 25.43 19.33
N GLU A 36 -2.46 25.67 20.46
CA GLU A 36 -1.03 26.00 20.51
C GLU A 36 -0.20 24.95 19.75
N LYS A 37 -0.43 23.67 20.03
CA LYS A 37 0.26 22.56 19.35
C LYS A 37 -0.02 22.52 17.84
N ARG A 38 -1.22 22.89 17.40
CA ARG A 38 -1.55 22.96 15.97
C ARG A 38 -0.79 24.08 15.28
N ILE A 39 -0.71 25.25 15.91
CA ILE A 39 0.01 26.42 15.39
C ILE A 39 1.50 26.09 15.24
N SER A 40 2.12 25.46 16.24
CA SER A 40 3.54 25.10 16.18
C SER A 40 3.85 24.11 15.05
N ILE A 41 3.00 23.09 14.85
CA ILE A 41 3.12 22.16 13.71
C ILE A 41 2.98 22.92 12.39
N MET A 42 1.97 23.80 12.26
CA MET A 42 1.75 24.59 11.03
C MET A 42 2.89 25.56 10.72
N ALA A 43 3.66 25.96 11.73
CA ALA A 43 4.84 26.81 11.55
C ALA A 43 6.10 26.03 11.12
N GLU A 44 6.08 24.70 11.08
CA GLU A 44 7.22 23.90 10.64
C GLU A 44 7.55 24.19 9.16
N PRO A 45 8.77 24.69 8.83
CA PRO A 45 9.10 25.15 7.49
C PRO A 45 8.94 24.09 6.39
N ASN A 46 9.18 22.82 6.73
CA ASN A 46 9.13 21.71 5.79
C ASN A 46 7.77 20.99 5.78
N LEU A 47 6.79 21.41 6.59
CA LEU A 47 5.49 20.75 6.64
C LEU A 47 4.79 20.78 5.28
N GLY A 48 4.64 21.97 4.69
CA GLY A 48 4.00 22.14 3.38
C GLY A 48 4.67 21.33 2.26
N PRO A 49 5.99 21.46 2.06
CA PRO A 49 6.74 20.64 1.11
C PRO A 49 6.62 19.12 1.37
N ASN A 50 6.78 18.67 2.62
CA ASN A 50 6.69 17.24 2.96
C ASN A 50 5.29 16.68 2.70
N LEU A 51 4.23 17.40 3.07
CA LEU A 51 2.86 16.98 2.81
C LEU A 51 2.55 16.95 1.32
N THR A 52 3.06 17.92 0.55
CA THR A 52 2.95 17.92 -0.91
C THR A 52 3.66 16.72 -1.52
N PHE A 53 4.87 16.41 -1.06
CA PHE A 53 5.62 15.24 -1.51
C PHE A 53 4.88 13.94 -1.22
N ILE A 54 4.39 13.76 0.02
CA ILE A 54 3.63 12.57 0.42
C ILE A 54 2.36 12.43 -0.43
N ARG A 55 1.62 13.51 -0.62
CA ARG A 55 0.37 13.51 -1.40
C ARG A 55 0.63 13.19 -2.87
N SER A 56 1.62 13.81 -3.49
CA SER A 56 1.92 13.63 -4.92
C SER A 56 2.48 12.24 -5.22
N ASN A 57 3.24 11.64 -4.30
CA ASN A 57 3.93 10.38 -4.56
C ASN A 57 3.23 9.16 -3.96
N PHE A 58 2.50 9.28 -2.84
CA PHE A 58 2.02 8.11 -2.08
C PHE A 58 0.51 8.07 -1.86
N ARG A 59 -0.26 9.05 -2.35
CA ARG A 59 -1.75 9.05 -2.24
C ARG A 59 -2.40 7.81 -2.84
N PHE A 60 -1.74 7.14 -3.79
CA PHE A 60 -2.28 5.92 -4.41
C PHE A 60 -2.19 4.70 -3.48
N LEU A 61 -1.31 4.67 -2.48
CA LEU A 61 -1.07 3.49 -1.63
C LEU A 61 -2.33 3.04 -0.89
N PRO A 62 -3.08 3.92 -0.18
CA PRO A 62 -4.32 3.50 0.50
C PRO A 62 -5.35 2.89 -0.46
N VAL A 63 -5.44 3.43 -1.68
CA VAL A 63 -6.36 2.92 -2.72
C VAL A 63 -5.97 1.50 -3.14
N LYS A 64 -4.67 1.22 -3.32
CA LYS A 64 -4.20 -0.12 -3.70
C LYS A 64 -4.30 -1.12 -2.56
N ILE A 65 -4.03 -0.71 -1.32
CA ILE A 65 -4.21 -1.54 -0.12
C ILE A 65 -5.69 -1.93 0.01
N THR A 66 -6.59 -0.94 -0.05
CA THR A 66 -8.04 -1.20 0.01
C THR A 66 -8.49 -2.17 -1.10
N LYS A 67 -7.94 -2.02 -2.30
CA LYS A 67 -8.21 -2.93 -3.41
C LYS A 67 -7.73 -4.36 -3.11
N LEU A 68 -6.54 -4.53 -2.54
CA LEU A 68 -6.01 -5.85 -2.13
C LEU A 68 -6.75 -6.46 -0.94
N GLU A 69 -7.37 -5.65 -0.07
CA GLU A 69 -8.20 -6.10 1.05
C GLU A 69 -9.63 -6.48 0.63
N SER A 70 -10.08 -6.01 -0.54
CA SER A 70 -11.40 -6.35 -1.08
C SER A 70 -11.44 -7.78 -1.64
N SER A 71 -12.56 -8.47 -1.43
CA SER A 71 -12.77 -9.80 -2.01
C SER A 71 -13.10 -9.72 -3.50
N GLY A 72 -12.78 -10.78 -4.24
CA GLY A 72 -13.20 -10.93 -5.64
C GLY A 72 -12.12 -10.62 -6.67
N LEU A 73 -10.91 -10.24 -6.23
CA LEU A 73 -9.75 -10.24 -7.11
C LEU A 73 -9.27 -11.66 -7.36
N THR A 74 -8.94 -11.95 -8.61
CA THR A 74 -8.10 -13.10 -8.95
C THR A 74 -6.68 -12.89 -8.45
N LEU A 75 -5.92 -13.99 -8.36
CA LEU A 75 -4.50 -13.97 -8.06
C LEU A 75 -3.73 -13.08 -9.04
N PHE A 76 -4.04 -13.22 -10.34
CA PHE A 76 -3.45 -12.43 -11.41
C PHE A 76 -3.69 -10.92 -11.21
N GLU A 77 -4.93 -10.52 -10.94
CA GLU A 77 -5.25 -9.11 -10.69
C GLU A 77 -4.55 -8.57 -9.44
N SER A 78 -4.46 -9.38 -8.39
CA SER A 78 -3.78 -9.01 -7.14
C SER A 78 -2.27 -8.81 -7.36
N ILE A 79 -1.61 -9.70 -8.10
CA ILE A 79 -0.20 -9.55 -8.50
C ILE A 79 0.00 -8.29 -9.34
N ASN A 80 -0.92 -8.00 -10.28
CA ASN A 80 -0.86 -6.79 -11.08
C ASN A 80 -0.98 -5.51 -10.24
N VAL A 81 -1.77 -5.52 -9.16
CA VAL A 81 -1.82 -4.39 -8.21
C VAL A 81 -0.48 -4.19 -7.52
N VAL A 82 0.18 -5.27 -7.09
CA VAL A 82 1.51 -5.21 -6.47
C VAL A 82 2.57 -4.70 -7.46
N ASN A 83 2.57 -5.21 -8.70
CA ASN A 83 3.50 -4.79 -9.75
C ASN A 83 3.29 -3.31 -10.13
N TYR A 84 2.04 -2.87 -10.30
CA TYR A 84 1.74 -1.46 -10.52
C TYR A 84 2.26 -0.58 -9.38
N THR A 85 2.08 -1.03 -8.14
CA THR A 85 2.56 -0.31 -6.95
C THR A 85 4.09 -0.20 -6.97
N ARG A 86 4.79 -1.28 -7.31
CA ARG A 86 6.26 -1.29 -7.49
C ARG A 86 6.72 -0.23 -8.48
N GLU A 87 6.15 -0.23 -9.68
CA GLU A 87 6.56 0.71 -10.73
C GLU A 87 6.23 2.15 -10.37
N THR A 88 5.11 2.40 -9.68
CA THR A 88 4.74 3.75 -9.23
C THR A 88 5.68 4.24 -8.13
N LEU A 89 6.03 3.40 -7.15
CA LEU A 89 6.98 3.75 -6.10
C LEU A 89 8.38 4.06 -6.66
N LYS A 90 8.80 3.34 -7.70
CA LYS A 90 10.07 3.56 -8.38
C LYS A 90 10.20 4.97 -8.98
N MET A 91 9.08 5.64 -9.29
CA MET A 91 9.08 7.00 -9.83
C MET A 91 9.34 8.08 -8.76
N ALA A 92 9.24 7.75 -7.47
CA ALA A 92 9.52 8.67 -6.37
C ALA A 92 11.04 8.86 -6.20
N ASN A 93 11.62 9.78 -6.99
CA ASN A 93 13.07 9.89 -7.18
C ASN A 93 13.85 10.60 -6.05
N GLU A 94 13.17 11.19 -5.06
CA GLU A 94 13.82 11.80 -3.90
C GLU A 94 14.35 10.76 -2.90
N LYS A 95 15.27 11.15 -2.00
CA LYS A 95 15.88 10.26 -1.00
C LYS A 95 14.84 9.44 -0.22
N VAL A 96 13.82 10.11 0.32
CA VAL A 96 12.73 9.45 1.06
C VAL A 96 11.93 8.49 0.17
N GLY A 97 11.72 8.85 -1.10
CA GLY A 97 11.05 7.99 -2.07
C GLY A 97 11.83 6.70 -2.35
N LYS A 98 13.16 6.80 -2.50
CA LYS A 98 14.05 5.65 -2.65
C LYS A 98 14.03 4.76 -1.42
N GLU A 99 14.10 5.32 -0.21
CA GLU A 99 14.02 4.54 1.04
C GLU A 99 12.70 3.76 1.15
N ILE A 100 11.58 4.36 0.73
CA ILE A 100 10.28 3.68 0.70
C ILE A 100 10.25 2.57 -0.36
N TYR A 101 10.79 2.82 -1.55
CA TYR A 101 10.89 1.82 -2.61
C TYR A 101 11.78 0.63 -2.20
N ASP A 102 12.94 0.90 -1.60
CA ASP A 102 13.85 -0.15 -1.13
C ASP A 102 13.20 -0.99 -0.02
N LYS A 103 12.46 -0.36 0.90
CA LYS A 103 11.67 -1.07 1.91
C LYS A 103 10.62 -1.97 1.27
N PHE A 104 9.92 -1.49 0.25
CA PHE A 104 8.94 -2.28 -0.51
C PHE A 104 9.63 -3.50 -1.16
N GLN A 105 10.75 -3.31 -1.85
CA GLN A 105 11.47 -4.41 -2.50
C GLN A 105 11.95 -5.45 -1.48
N ASN A 106 12.55 -5.01 -0.37
CA ASN A 106 13.01 -5.90 0.67
C ASN A 106 11.87 -6.75 1.27
N VAL A 107 10.65 -6.21 1.41
CA VAL A 107 9.48 -6.98 1.86
C VAL A 107 9.09 -8.03 0.82
N ILE A 108 9.01 -7.64 -0.46
CA ILE A 108 8.61 -8.55 -1.54
C ILE A 108 9.64 -9.66 -1.76
N GLU A 109 10.93 -9.33 -1.73
CA GLU A 109 12.01 -10.28 -2.00
C GLU A 109 12.16 -11.33 -0.90
N LYS A 110 11.89 -10.95 0.36
CA LYS A 110 11.92 -11.85 1.53
C LYS A 110 10.72 -12.78 1.61
N ASN A 111 9.60 -12.42 0.98
CA ASN A 111 8.39 -13.24 0.95
C ASN A 111 8.51 -14.30 -0.16
N LYS A 112 8.86 -15.53 0.21
CA LYS A 112 9.08 -16.63 -0.75
C LYS A 112 7.76 -17.12 -1.33
N GLU A 113 6.74 -17.15 -0.51
CA GLU A 113 5.38 -17.57 -0.83
C GLU A 113 4.76 -16.66 -1.89
N PHE A 114 5.06 -15.35 -1.84
CA PHE A 114 4.68 -14.43 -2.90
C PHE A 114 5.33 -14.80 -4.24
N LYS A 115 6.58 -15.27 -4.25
CA LYS A 115 7.24 -15.77 -5.48
C LYS A 115 6.54 -17.03 -6.00
N THR A 116 6.18 -17.96 -5.11
CA THR A 116 5.39 -19.16 -5.45
C THR A 116 4.06 -18.76 -6.09
N LEU A 117 3.34 -17.80 -5.50
CA LEU A 117 2.09 -17.28 -6.03
C LEU A 117 2.25 -16.62 -7.41
N VAL A 118 3.35 -15.90 -7.64
CA VAL A 118 3.66 -15.36 -8.98
C VAL A 118 3.83 -16.49 -10.00
N GLN A 119 4.52 -17.57 -9.67
CA GLN A 119 4.65 -18.72 -10.57
C GLN A 119 3.31 -19.39 -10.85
N ILE A 120 2.50 -19.63 -9.83
CA ILE A 120 1.15 -20.21 -9.98
C ILE A 120 0.29 -19.34 -10.90
N SER A 121 0.37 -18.01 -10.75
CA SER A 121 -0.35 -17.09 -11.62
C SER A 121 0.09 -17.20 -13.09
N LYS A 122 1.38 -17.42 -13.36
CA LYS A 122 1.90 -17.60 -14.72
C LYS A 122 1.42 -18.90 -15.36
N ILE A 123 1.31 -19.96 -14.57
CA ILE A 123 0.71 -21.23 -15.01
C ILE A 123 -0.77 -21.03 -15.35
N HIS A 124 -1.51 -20.31 -14.52
CA HIS A 124 -2.91 -19.98 -14.80
C HIS A 124 -3.13 -19.11 -16.05
N SER A 125 -2.16 -18.28 -16.42
CA SER A 125 -2.20 -17.48 -17.65
C SER A 125 -1.58 -18.19 -18.86
N SER A 126 -1.16 -19.46 -18.71
CA SER A 126 -0.44 -20.22 -19.75
C SER A 126 0.82 -19.50 -20.26
N GLU A 127 1.45 -18.68 -19.42
CA GLU A 127 2.75 -18.07 -19.71
C GLU A 127 3.89 -19.07 -19.49
N VAL A 128 3.68 -20.02 -18.56
CA VAL A 128 4.63 -21.06 -18.18
C VAL A 128 3.87 -22.38 -18.02
N ASP A 129 4.40 -23.47 -18.58
CA ASP A 129 3.82 -24.82 -18.49
C ASP A 129 4.59 -25.77 -17.56
N THR A 130 5.49 -25.23 -16.73
CA THR A 130 6.32 -25.98 -15.78
C THR A 130 5.92 -25.71 -14.34
N MET A 131 6.07 -26.71 -13.47
CA MET A 131 5.92 -26.58 -12.01
C MET A 131 7.23 -26.18 -11.32
N GLU A 132 8.23 -25.75 -12.09
CA GLU A 132 9.55 -25.41 -11.55
C GLU A 132 9.45 -24.18 -10.64
N GLY A 133 9.95 -24.31 -9.41
CA GLY A 133 9.86 -23.24 -8.40
C GLY A 133 8.57 -23.25 -7.56
N ILE A 134 7.72 -24.26 -7.70
CA ILE A 134 6.62 -24.58 -6.79
C ILE A 134 7.04 -25.76 -5.90
N GLU A 135 6.61 -25.76 -4.63
CA GLU A 135 6.92 -26.85 -3.68
C GLU A 135 6.37 -28.20 -4.16
N GLU A 136 7.13 -29.28 -3.96
CA GLU A 136 6.82 -30.61 -4.53
C GLU A 136 5.50 -31.23 -4.03
N ASP A 137 5.00 -30.74 -2.90
CA ASP A 137 3.75 -31.18 -2.28
C ASP A 137 2.50 -30.54 -2.92
N LEU A 138 2.64 -29.42 -3.63
CA LEU A 138 1.57 -28.76 -4.38
C LEU A 138 1.31 -29.47 -5.73
N LYS A 139 0.12 -30.05 -5.89
CA LYS A 139 -0.28 -30.72 -7.14
C LYS A 139 -1.05 -29.77 -8.06
N VAL A 140 -1.06 -30.09 -9.36
CA VAL A 140 -1.80 -29.34 -10.40
C VAL A 140 -3.26 -29.05 -10.01
N LYS A 141 -3.93 -30.03 -9.38
CA LYS A 141 -5.32 -29.89 -8.91
C LYS A 141 -5.48 -28.83 -7.81
N ASP A 142 -4.45 -28.64 -6.99
CA ASP A 142 -4.46 -27.71 -5.87
C ASP A 142 -4.32 -26.27 -6.37
N LEU A 143 -3.63 -26.07 -7.50
CA LEU A 143 -3.50 -24.77 -8.15
C LEU A 143 -4.85 -24.17 -8.55
N ALA A 144 -5.80 -24.99 -9.02
CA ALA A 144 -7.12 -24.50 -9.41
C ALA A 144 -7.85 -23.76 -8.28
N PHE A 145 -7.59 -24.13 -7.02
CA PHE A 145 -8.16 -23.48 -5.84
C PHE A 145 -7.46 -22.18 -5.46
N ILE A 146 -6.24 -21.95 -5.96
CA ILE A 146 -5.40 -20.78 -5.64
C ILE A 146 -5.75 -19.57 -6.52
N LYS A 147 -6.54 -19.75 -7.59
CA LYS A 147 -6.98 -18.68 -8.50
C LYS A 147 -7.61 -17.46 -7.81
N TYR A 148 -8.28 -17.65 -6.67
CA TYR A 148 -8.91 -16.60 -5.87
C TYR A 148 -8.32 -16.48 -4.45
N ALA A 149 -7.10 -16.99 -4.23
CA ALA A 149 -6.44 -16.89 -2.95
C ALA A 149 -6.10 -15.44 -2.60
N PHE A 150 -6.28 -15.12 -1.32
CA PHE A 150 -5.98 -13.79 -0.79
C PHE A 150 -4.48 -13.63 -0.54
N ILE A 151 -3.84 -12.63 -1.16
CA ILE A 151 -2.40 -12.36 -0.98
C ILE A 151 -2.09 -11.75 0.40
N ASN A 152 -3.08 -11.21 1.10
CA ASN A 152 -2.90 -10.54 2.39
C ASN A 152 -2.72 -11.49 3.59
N ASN A 153 -2.82 -12.80 3.41
CA ASN A 153 -2.86 -13.80 4.48
C ASN A 153 -1.58 -14.66 4.56
N ILE A 154 -0.49 -14.15 4.02
CA ILE A 154 0.81 -14.84 3.97
C ILE A 154 1.65 -14.29 5.12
N SER A 155 1.69 -15.03 6.23
CA SER A 155 2.48 -14.73 7.43
C SER A 155 3.87 -15.32 7.37
#